data_AF-A0A9E3KDS0-F1
#
_entry.id   AF-A0A9E3KDS0-F1
#
_cell.length_a   1.000
_cell.length_b   1.000
_cell.length_c   1.000
_cell.angle_alpha   90.00
_cell.angle_beta   90.00
_cell.angle_gamma   90.00
#
_symmetry.space_group_name_H-M   'P 1'
#
loop_
_entity.id
_entity.type
_entity.pdbx_description
1 polymer ?
#
loop_
_entity_poly.entity_id
_entity_poly.type
_entity_poly.pdbx_seq_one_letter_code
_entity_poly.pdbx_strand_id
1 'polypeptide(L)'
;MNGVHDMGGAHGFGPVEPEPDEPAFHADWERRAFALTLAMGATGEWNLDESRFAREDRPPADYLGRTYYEIWLAGLERLLAERGLVEPDEVEAARPLGEPHPVRRTLAAQDVPKMLGRGGPTRRDVERPARFAVGDRVRARNIHPPTHTRL
;
A
#
# COMPACT_ATOMS: atom_id res chain seq x y z
N MET A 1 -2.08 4.12 14.34
CA MET A 1 -0.62 4.04 14.55
C MET A 1 -0.10 5.45 14.36
N ASN A 2 0.62 6.01 15.33
CA ASN A 2 1.16 7.37 15.21
C ASN A 2 2.53 7.30 14.54
N GLY A 3 2.55 7.05 13.22
CA GLY A 3 3.76 6.91 12.43
C GLY A 3 4.15 8.19 11.69
N VAL A 4 5.38 8.23 11.17
CA VAL A 4 5.88 9.41 10.45
C VAL A 4 5.14 9.68 9.14
N HIS A 5 4.40 8.71 8.60
CA HIS A 5 3.60 8.89 7.39
C HIS A 5 2.45 9.89 7.59
N ASP A 6 2.01 10.11 8.83
CA ASP A 6 1.01 11.12 9.18
C ASP A 6 1.70 12.47 9.46
N MET A 7 2.07 13.16 8.37
CA MET A 7 2.84 14.42 8.43
C MET A 7 1.96 15.68 8.45
N GLY A 8 0.64 15.54 8.61
CA GLY A 8 -0.29 16.66 8.59
C GLY A 8 0.04 17.71 9.65
N GLY A 9 0.44 18.92 9.22
CA GLY A 9 0.79 20.01 10.13
C GLY A 9 2.21 19.96 10.70
N ALA A 10 3.04 19.01 10.27
CA ALA A 10 4.46 18.99 10.62
C ALA A 10 5.23 20.13 9.94
N HIS A 11 6.28 20.63 10.60
CA HIS A 11 7.23 21.60 10.05
C HIS A 11 8.59 20.95 9.79
N GLY A 12 9.42 21.58 8.96
CA GLY A 12 10.83 21.20 8.81
C GLY A 12 11.19 20.37 7.57
N PHE A 13 10.24 20.14 6.65
CA PHE A 13 10.50 19.39 5.40
C PHE A 13 11.05 20.25 4.23
N GLY A 14 11.13 21.57 4.41
CA GLY A 14 11.53 22.47 3.33
C GLY A 14 10.40 22.79 2.33
N PRO A 15 10.73 23.47 1.23
CA PRO A 15 9.76 23.76 0.17
C PRO A 15 9.41 22.51 -0.65
N VAL A 16 8.26 22.56 -1.32
CA VAL A 16 7.92 21.57 -2.36
C VAL A 16 8.66 21.94 -3.64
N GLU A 17 9.40 20.99 -4.21
CA GLU A 17 10.20 21.17 -5.42
C GLU A 17 9.74 20.18 -6.52
N PRO A 18 8.75 20.54 -7.36
CA PRO A 18 8.29 19.68 -8.45
C PRO A 18 9.37 19.56 -9.55
N GLU A 19 9.58 18.35 -10.05
CA GLU A 19 10.44 18.10 -11.21
C GLU A 19 9.72 18.55 -12.50
N PRO A 20 10.32 19.43 -13.32
CA PRO A 20 9.79 19.74 -14.64
C PRO A 20 9.80 18.49 -15.53
N ASP A 21 8.67 18.21 -16.19
CA ASP A 21 8.51 17.07 -17.10
C ASP A 21 8.82 15.69 -16.45
N GLU A 22 8.49 15.54 -15.16
CA GLU A 22 8.68 14.30 -14.39
C GLU A 22 8.17 13.05 -15.14
N PRO A 23 9.02 12.02 -15.36
CA PRO A 23 8.59 10.79 -15.99
C PRO A 23 7.68 9.98 -15.08
N ALA A 24 6.83 9.11 -15.65
CA ALA A 24 5.99 8.23 -14.84
C ALA A 24 6.79 7.23 -13.98
N PHE A 25 8.03 6.92 -14.38
CA PHE A 25 8.97 6.06 -13.67
C PHE A 25 10.39 6.59 -13.94
N HIS A 26 11.16 6.87 -12.89
CA HIS A 26 12.55 7.34 -12.97
C HIS A 26 13.53 6.21 -13.31
N ALA A 27 13.15 4.96 -13.05
CA ALA A 27 13.95 3.78 -13.36
C ALA A 27 13.09 2.55 -13.74
N ASP A 28 13.68 1.62 -14.48
CA ASP A 28 13.01 0.40 -14.93
C ASP A 28 12.47 -0.47 -13.79
N TRP A 29 13.14 -0.45 -12.63
CA TRP A 29 12.74 -1.23 -11.46
C TRP A 29 11.43 -0.69 -10.85
N GLU A 30 11.15 0.60 -10.97
CA GLU A 30 9.93 1.22 -10.42
C GLU A 30 8.68 0.71 -11.14
N ARG A 31 8.78 0.58 -12.48
CA ARG A 31 7.74 -0.05 -13.30
C ARG A 31 7.47 -1.49 -12.86
N ARG A 32 8.53 -2.23 -12.50
CA ARG A 32 8.41 -3.61 -12.01
C ARG A 32 7.79 -3.65 -10.61
N ALA A 33 8.23 -2.80 -9.69
CA ALA A 33 7.68 -2.71 -8.34
C ALA A 33 6.18 -2.39 -8.37
N PHE A 34 5.77 -1.44 -9.22
CA PHE A 34 4.37 -1.12 -9.47
C PHE A 34 3.59 -2.33 -10.02
N ALA A 35 4.10 -2.97 -11.08
CA ALA A 35 3.44 -4.10 -11.73
C ALA A 35 3.29 -5.30 -10.78
N LEU A 36 4.34 -5.64 -10.03
CA LEU A 36 4.31 -6.72 -9.03
C LEU A 36 3.30 -6.42 -7.92
N THR A 37 3.27 -5.18 -7.42
CA THR A 37 2.32 -4.79 -6.38
C THR A 37 0.87 -4.92 -6.87
N LEU A 38 0.59 -4.53 -8.12
CA LEU A 38 -0.74 -4.71 -8.72
C LEU A 38 -1.10 -6.18 -8.91
N ALA A 39 -0.17 -6.99 -9.46
CA ALA A 39 -0.39 -8.41 -9.70
C ALA A 39 -0.67 -9.15 -8.38
N MET A 40 0.12 -8.87 -7.34
CA MET A 40 -0.07 -9.46 -6.02
C MET A 40 -1.31 -8.94 -5.31
N GLY A 41 -1.65 -7.65 -5.41
CA GLY A 41 -2.92 -7.14 -4.89
C GLY A 41 -4.15 -7.81 -5.55
N ALA A 42 -4.05 -8.16 -6.84
CA ALA A 42 -5.14 -8.83 -7.55
C ALA A 42 -5.40 -10.26 -7.08
N THR A 43 -4.45 -10.92 -6.40
CA THR A 43 -4.66 -12.23 -5.77
C THR A 43 -5.76 -12.20 -4.70
N GLY A 44 -5.90 -11.06 -4.02
CA GLY A 44 -6.83 -10.91 -2.89
C GLY A 44 -6.39 -11.64 -1.63
N GLU A 45 -5.08 -11.90 -1.48
CA GLU A 45 -4.48 -12.36 -0.23
C GLU A 45 -4.45 -11.25 0.85
N TRP A 46 -4.58 -9.99 0.43
CA TRP A 46 -4.78 -8.81 1.28
C TRP A 46 -5.68 -7.79 0.60
N ASN A 47 -6.19 -6.86 1.40
CA ASN A 47 -6.92 -5.68 0.92
C ASN A 47 -6.03 -4.44 0.84
N LEU A 48 -6.60 -3.33 0.35
CA LEU A 48 -5.88 -2.08 0.15
C LEU A 48 -5.41 -1.44 1.46
N ASP A 49 -6.17 -1.59 2.54
CA ASP A 49 -5.86 -0.99 3.85
C ASP A 49 -4.73 -1.76 4.56
N GLU A 50 -4.69 -3.09 4.42
CA GLU A 50 -3.52 -3.90 4.82
C GLU A 50 -2.27 -3.48 4.05
N SER A 51 -2.41 -3.21 2.74
CA SER A 51 -1.28 -2.73 1.93
C SER A 51 -0.77 -1.36 2.36
N ARG A 52 -1.67 -0.44 2.73
CA ARG A 52 -1.29 0.85 3.32
C ARG A 52 -0.55 0.65 4.63
N PHE A 53 -1.09 -0.15 5.52
CA PHE A 53 -0.48 -0.43 6.80
C PHE A 53 0.94 -1.00 6.67
N ALA A 54 1.15 -1.97 5.76
CA ALA A 54 2.48 -2.56 5.52
C ALA A 54 3.51 -1.55 4.96
N ARG A 55 3.06 -0.48 4.31
CA ARG A 55 3.92 0.63 3.84
C ARG A 55 4.18 1.66 4.95
N GLU A 56 3.17 1.94 5.74
CA GLU A 56 3.14 2.99 6.77
C GLU A 56 3.83 2.56 8.08
N ASP A 57 3.76 1.28 8.44
CA ASP A 57 4.25 0.70 9.70
C ASP A 57 5.75 0.42 9.62
N ARG A 58 6.55 1.50 9.70
CA ARG A 58 8.01 1.50 9.54
C ARG A 58 8.71 2.45 10.50
N PRO A 59 9.97 2.18 10.85
CA PRO A 59 10.80 3.15 11.55
C PRO A 59 10.87 4.48 10.77
N PRO A 60 10.81 5.65 11.43
CA PRO A 60 10.74 6.94 10.75
C PRO A 60 11.87 7.20 9.75
N ALA A 61 13.10 6.82 10.11
CA ALA A 61 14.26 6.98 9.23
C ALA A 61 14.19 6.09 7.98
N ASP A 62 13.64 4.87 8.09
CA ASP A 62 13.43 3.98 6.95
C ASP A 62 12.36 4.54 6.01
N TYR A 63 11.24 5.04 6.55
CA TYR A 63 10.18 5.62 5.71
C TYR A 63 10.64 6.89 4.98
N LEU A 64 11.25 7.84 5.70
CA LEU A 64 11.68 9.13 5.13
C LEU A 64 12.91 8.99 4.23
N GLY A 65 13.70 7.93 4.40
CA GLY A 65 14.89 7.65 3.59
C GLY A 65 14.61 6.94 2.27
N ARG A 66 13.36 6.50 2.04
CA ARG A 66 12.96 5.74 0.86
C ARG A 66 12.31 6.61 -0.21
N THR A 67 12.59 6.28 -1.46
CA THR A 67 11.81 6.77 -2.61
C THR A 67 10.39 6.17 -2.60
N TYR A 68 9.49 6.76 -3.40
CA TYR A 68 8.09 6.35 -3.42
C TYR A 68 7.91 4.85 -3.74
N TYR A 69 8.59 4.34 -4.77
CA TYR A 69 8.47 2.93 -5.13
C TYR A 69 9.28 1.99 -4.24
N GLU A 70 10.30 2.49 -3.52
CA GLU A 70 10.96 1.71 -2.47
C GLU A 70 10.03 1.44 -1.29
N ILE A 71 9.17 2.40 -0.91
CA ILE A 71 8.12 2.19 0.11
C ILE A 71 7.13 1.11 -0.34
N TRP A 72 6.74 1.13 -1.62
CA TRP A 72 5.84 0.13 -2.18
C TRP A 72 6.45 -1.27 -2.16
N LEU A 73 7.70 -1.39 -2.61
CA LEU A 73 8.43 -2.66 -2.64
C LEU A 73 8.60 -3.22 -1.23
N ALA A 74 9.03 -2.41 -0.28
CA ALA A 74 9.21 -2.86 1.11
C ALA A 74 7.87 -3.30 1.74
N GLY A 75 6.76 -2.63 1.41
CA GLY A 75 5.43 -3.04 1.84
C GLY A 75 5.00 -4.37 1.20
N LEU A 76 5.32 -4.58 -0.07
CA LEU A 76 5.05 -5.83 -0.78
C LEU A 76 5.86 -7.00 -0.19
N GLU A 77 7.16 -6.83 0.02
CA GLU A 77 8.03 -7.85 0.63
C GLU A 77 7.50 -8.32 1.98
N ARG A 78 7.10 -7.37 2.85
CA ARG A 78 6.47 -7.69 4.12
C ARG A 78 5.20 -8.51 3.96
N LEU A 79 4.29 -8.11 3.07
CA LEU A 79 3.01 -8.81 2.88
C LEU A 79 3.20 -10.22 2.33
N LEU A 80 4.19 -10.42 1.46
CA LEU A 80 4.57 -11.72 0.93
C LEU A 80 5.12 -12.62 2.04
N ALA A 81 6.07 -12.12 2.83
CA ALA A 81 6.68 -12.86 3.93
C ALA A 81 5.67 -13.21 5.05
N GLU A 82 4.81 -12.26 5.45
CA GLU A 82 3.76 -12.49 6.45
C GLU A 82 2.76 -13.61 6.06
N ARG A 83 2.68 -13.94 4.77
CA ARG A 83 1.79 -14.95 4.22
C ARG A 83 2.53 -16.21 3.75
N GLY A 84 3.85 -16.26 3.95
CA GLY A 84 4.70 -17.34 3.46
C GLY A 84 4.63 -17.51 1.95
N LEU A 85 4.42 -16.44 1.19
CA LEU A 85 4.36 -16.50 -0.29
C LEU A 85 5.74 -16.38 -0.93
N VAL A 86 6.64 -15.65 -0.26
CA VAL A 86 8.06 -15.53 -0.61
C VAL A 86 8.83 -15.44 0.70
N GLU A 87 9.79 -16.33 0.90
CA GLU A 87 10.63 -16.35 2.09
C GLU A 87 11.88 -15.44 1.93
N PRO A 88 12.46 -14.92 3.02
CA PRO A 88 13.63 -14.03 2.95
C PRO A 88 14.84 -14.63 2.21
N ASP A 89 15.06 -15.94 2.35
CA ASP A 89 16.15 -16.65 1.68
C ASP A 89 15.92 -16.79 0.16
N GLU A 90 14.68 -16.83 -0.30
CA GLU A 90 14.33 -16.79 -1.73
C GLU A 90 14.61 -15.41 -2.35
N VAL A 91 14.39 -14.34 -1.58
CA VAL A 91 14.75 -12.97 -2.00
C VAL A 91 16.26 -12.84 -2.13
N GLU A 92 17.02 -13.27 -1.12
CA GLU A 92 18.49 -13.27 -1.15
C GLU A 92 19.06 -14.14 -2.28
N ALA A 93 18.46 -15.31 -2.53
CA ALA A 93 18.87 -16.18 -3.62
C ALA A 93 18.39 -15.71 -5.01
N ALA A 94 17.48 -14.72 -5.07
CA ALA A 94 16.80 -14.23 -6.26
C ALA A 94 16.16 -15.35 -7.11
N ARG A 95 15.68 -16.42 -6.45
CA ARG A 95 15.06 -17.59 -7.09
C ARG A 95 14.19 -18.35 -6.08
N PRO A 96 13.16 -19.08 -6.55
CA PRO A 96 12.43 -19.97 -5.66
C PRO A 96 13.36 -21.04 -5.10
N LEU A 97 13.21 -21.31 -3.81
CA LEU A 97 13.92 -22.37 -3.08
C LEU A 97 12.99 -23.52 -2.70
N GLY A 98 11.68 -23.26 -2.67
CA GLY A 98 10.64 -24.25 -2.39
C GLY A 98 9.58 -24.35 -3.50
N GLU A 99 8.54 -25.13 -3.20
CA GLU A 99 7.34 -25.22 -4.04
C GLU A 99 6.51 -23.93 -3.90
N PRO A 100 6.04 -23.31 -4.99
CA PRO A 100 5.23 -22.10 -4.92
C PRO A 100 3.94 -22.31 -4.13
N HIS A 101 3.67 -21.40 -3.20
CA HIS A 101 2.42 -21.41 -2.45
C HIS A 101 1.24 -21.01 -3.35
N PRO A 102 0.13 -21.79 -3.36
CA PRO A 102 -1.01 -21.47 -4.22
C PRO A 102 -1.72 -20.22 -3.72
N VAL A 103 -2.01 -19.30 -4.65
CA VAL A 103 -2.82 -18.09 -4.40
C VAL A 103 -4.25 -18.27 -4.91
N ARG A 104 -5.20 -17.52 -4.34
CA ARG A 104 -6.63 -17.64 -4.70
C ARG A 104 -6.93 -17.38 -6.17
N ARG A 105 -6.22 -16.43 -6.78
CA ARG A 105 -6.37 -16.06 -8.20
C ARG A 105 -5.10 -15.38 -8.69
N THR A 106 -4.89 -15.40 -10.00
CA THR A 106 -3.79 -14.69 -10.67
C THR A 106 -4.35 -13.68 -11.67
N LEU A 107 -3.62 -12.59 -11.89
CA LEU A 107 -3.96 -11.59 -12.90
C LEU A 107 -3.13 -11.84 -14.15
N ALA A 108 -3.76 -12.34 -15.20
CA ALA A 108 -3.10 -12.48 -16.49
C ALA A 108 -2.94 -11.12 -17.19
N ALA A 109 -1.89 -10.97 -17.99
CA ALA A 109 -1.55 -9.70 -18.63
C ALA A 109 -2.70 -9.13 -19.48
N GLN A 110 -3.42 -9.99 -20.21
CA GLN A 110 -4.56 -9.57 -21.04
C GLN A 110 -5.74 -9.03 -20.24
N ASP A 111 -5.84 -9.36 -18.94
CA ASP A 111 -6.96 -8.96 -18.08
C ASP A 111 -6.70 -7.64 -17.35
N VAL A 112 -5.48 -7.11 -17.39
CA VAL A 112 -5.08 -5.87 -16.71
C VAL A 112 -5.96 -4.67 -17.12
N PRO A 113 -6.18 -4.38 -18.43
CA PRO A 113 -7.00 -3.23 -18.83
C PRO A 113 -8.44 -3.33 -18.31
N LYS A 114 -9.03 -4.53 -18.36
CA LYS A 114 -10.39 -4.80 -17.87
C LYS A 114 -10.48 -4.62 -16.36
N MET A 115 -9.50 -5.12 -15.61
CA MET A 115 -9.44 -4.96 -14.16
C MET A 115 -9.35 -3.48 -13.77
N LEU A 116 -8.43 -2.73 -14.39
CA LEU A 116 -8.25 -1.30 -14.12
C LEU A 116 -9.50 -0.49 -14.49
N GLY A 117 -10.09 -0.76 -15.66
CA GLY A 117 -11.32 -0.09 -16.11
C GLY A 117 -12.53 -0.36 -15.20
N ARG A 118 -12.59 -1.53 -14.54
CA ARG A 118 -13.64 -1.83 -13.56
C ARG A 118 -13.43 -1.11 -12.22
N GLY A 119 -12.17 -0.85 -11.85
CA GLY A 119 -11.81 -0.28 -10.56
C GLY A 119 -12.10 -1.20 -9.35
N GLY A 120 -11.97 -0.63 -8.15
CA GLY A 120 -12.18 -1.30 -6.86
C GLY A 120 -13.20 -0.57 -5.99
N PRO A 121 -14.51 -0.79 -6.17
CA PRO A 121 -15.53 -0.08 -5.39
C PRO A 121 -15.45 -0.46 -3.91
N THR A 122 -15.33 0.54 -3.04
CA THR A 122 -15.32 0.39 -1.58
C THR A 122 -16.69 0.64 -0.93
N ARG A 123 -17.65 1.19 -1.70
CA ARG A 123 -19.03 1.38 -1.24
C ARG A 123 -19.66 0.04 -0.86
N ARG A 124 -20.32 -0.01 0.28
CA ARG A 124 -21.07 -1.17 0.78
C ARG A 124 -22.46 -0.71 1.20
N ASP A 125 -23.43 -1.59 1.03
CA ASP A 125 -24.77 -1.37 1.57
C ASP A 125 -24.72 -1.53 3.09
N VAL A 126 -25.42 -0.63 3.78
CA VAL A 126 -25.46 -0.57 5.24
C VAL A 126 -26.90 -0.45 5.66
N GLU A 127 -27.37 -1.37 6.51
CA GLU A 127 -28.76 -1.40 6.97
C GLU A 127 -29.11 -0.24 7.91
N ARG A 128 -28.12 0.23 8.68
CA ARG A 128 -28.32 1.33 9.63
C ARG A 128 -28.28 2.69 8.91
N PRO A 129 -29.18 3.62 9.27
CA PRO A 129 -29.12 4.99 8.74
C PRO A 129 -27.84 5.70 9.20
N ALA A 130 -27.44 6.72 8.44
CA ALA A 130 -26.35 7.60 8.82
C ALA A 130 -26.65 8.27 10.17
N ARG A 131 -25.64 8.34 11.04
CA ARG A 131 -25.77 8.94 12.38
C ARG A 131 -25.71 10.47 12.39
N PHE A 132 -25.24 11.06 11.30
CA PHE A 132 -24.99 12.49 11.16
C PHE A 132 -25.56 12.98 9.83
N ALA A 133 -25.91 14.25 9.78
CA ALA A 133 -26.36 14.97 8.59
C ALA A 133 -25.42 16.14 8.25
N VAL A 134 -25.54 16.66 7.03
CA VAL A 134 -24.80 17.87 6.61
C VAL A 134 -25.21 19.03 7.50
N GLY A 135 -24.21 19.70 8.10
CA GLY A 135 -24.40 20.81 9.04
C GLY A 135 -24.23 20.43 10.52
N ASP A 136 -24.20 19.14 10.85
CA ASP A 136 -23.95 18.69 12.21
C ASP A 136 -22.53 19.06 12.68
N ARG A 137 -22.43 19.54 13.92
CA ARG A 137 -21.14 19.74 14.58
C ARG A 137 -20.65 18.40 15.14
N VAL A 138 -19.54 17.92 14.62
CA VAL A 138 -18.88 16.69 15.06
C VAL A 138 -17.50 16.97 15.60
N ARG A 139 -16.99 16.05 16.42
CA ARG A 139 -15.60 16.07 16.90
C ARG A 139 -14.97 14.72 16.57
N ALA A 140 -13.80 14.76 15.93
CA ALA A 140 -13.00 13.55 15.73
C ALA A 140 -12.65 12.91 17.08
N ARG A 141 -12.59 11.58 17.10
CA ARG A 141 -12.19 10.86 18.32
C ARG A 141 -10.70 11.09 18.56
N ASN A 142 -10.33 11.34 19.81
CA ASN A 142 -8.94 11.32 20.22
C ASN A 142 -8.56 9.89 20.61
N ILE A 143 -7.98 9.14 19.67
CA ILE A 143 -7.54 7.75 19.88
C ILE A 143 -6.18 7.54 19.23
N HIS A 144 -5.37 6.65 19.83
CA HIS A 144 -4.04 6.32 19.34
C HIS A 144 -3.87 4.80 19.21
N PRO A 145 -4.64 4.14 18.32
CA PRO A 145 -4.50 2.70 18.14
C PRO A 145 -3.09 2.37 17.61
N PRO A 146 -2.47 1.27 18.03
CA PRO A 146 -1.20 0.82 17.46
C PRO A 146 -1.36 0.27 16.03
N THR A 147 -2.58 -0.01 15.59
CA THR A 147 -2.91 -0.56 14.26
C THR A 147 -3.32 0.52 13.25
N HIS A 148 -3.59 0.11 12.01
CA HIS A 148 -4.05 1.00 10.94
C HIS A 148 -5.35 1.74 11.31
N THR A 149 -5.37 3.04 11.03
CA THR A 149 -6.51 3.92 11.16
C THR A 149 -6.39 5.02 10.10
N ARG A 150 -7.47 5.76 9.87
CA ARG A 150 -7.50 6.95 9.00
C ARG A 150 -7.76 8.22 9.83
N LEU A 151 -7.31 8.21 11.08
CA LEU A 151 -7.38 9.31 12.04
C LEU A 151 -5.97 9.71 12.43
#